data_AF-A5HHS4-F1
#
_entry.id   AF-A5HHS4-F1
#
_cell.length_a   1.000
_cell.length_b   1.000
_cell.length_c   1.000
_cell.angle_alpha   90.00
_cell.angle_beta   90.00
_cell.angle_gamma   90.00
#
_symmetry.space_group_name_H-M   'P 1'
#
loop_
_entity.id
_entity.type
_entity.pdbx_description
1 polymer ?
#
loop_
_entity_poly.entity_id
_entity_poly.type
_entity_poly.pdbx_seq_one_letter_code
_entity_poly.pdbx_strand_id
1 'polypeptide(L)' 'PAGVFDSLTQLTTLYLSNNQLTALPAGVFERLVKLQVLGLYNNPLKRFPGGAFD' A
#
# COMPACT_ATOMS: atom_id res chain seq x y z
N PRO A 1 7.58 -9.69 3.46
CA PRO A 1 6.63 -10.82 3.65
C PRO A 1 5.25 -10.42 3.13
N ALA A 2 4.56 -11.31 2.42
CA ALA A 2 3.14 -11.13 2.17
C ALA A 2 2.39 -11.08 3.52
N GLY A 3 1.38 -10.22 3.62
CA GLY A 3 0.56 -10.09 4.82
C GLY A 3 1.18 -9.31 5.99
N VAL A 4 2.24 -8.53 5.76
CA VAL A 4 2.89 -7.71 6.81
C VAL A 4 1.93 -6.72 7.48
N PHE A 5 0.84 -6.36 6.82
CA PHE A 5 -0.17 -5.44 7.32
C PHE A 5 -1.50 -6.13 7.73
N ASP A 6 -1.57 -7.46 7.68
CA ASP A 6 -2.84 -8.18 7.79
C ASP A 6 -3.51 -8.05 9.16
N SER A 7 -2.72 -7.86 10.21
CA SER A 7 -3.24 -7.65 11.57
C SER A 7 -3.70 -6.23 11.83
N LEU A 8 -3.36 -5.27 10.96
CA LEU A 8 -3.65 -3.84 11.13
C LEU A 8 -5.05 -3.47 10.63
N THR A 9 -6.05 -4.30 10.91
CA THR A 9 -7.43 -4.16 10.42
C THR A 9 -8.12 -2.87 10.84
N GLN A 10 -7.59 -2.19 11.86
CA GLN A 10 -8.10 -0.93 12.40
C GLN A 10 -7.33 0.31 11.90
N LEU A 11 -6.28 0.13 11.08
CA LEU A 11 -5.43 1.22 10.62
C LEU A 11 -6.21 2.14 9.67
N THR A 12 -6.21 3.43 9.97
CA THR A 12 -6.87 4.46 9.15
C THR A 12 -5.89 5.21 8.25
N THR A 13 -4.62 5.26 8.61
CA THR A 13 -3.58 6.00 7.89
C THR A 13 -2.29 5.21 7.81
N LEU A 14 -1.72 5.10 6.61
CA LEU A 14 -0.44 4.45 6.33
C LEU A 14 0.42 5.34 5.44
N TYR A 15 1.56 5.80 5.94
CA TYR A 15 2.56 6.54 5.16
C TYR A 15 3.77 5.66 4.87
N LEU A 16 4.00 5.41 3.58
CA LEU A 16 5.16 4.72 3.02
C LEU A 16 5.96 5.63 2.09
N SER A 17 5.70 6.94 2.14
CA SER A 17 6.36 7.93 1.30
C SER A 17 7.86 8.05 1.57
N ASN A 18 8.62 8.50 0.56
CA ASN A 18 10.08 8.68 0.64
C ASN A 18 10.84 7.37 0.91
N ASN A 19 10.43 6.29 0.23
CA ASN A 19 11.09 4.99 0.29
C ASN A 19 11.60 4.57 -1.09
N GLN A 20 12.17 3.37 -1.18
CA GLN A 20 12.66 2.79 -2.43
C GLN A 20 11.75 1.68 -2.95
N LEU A 21 10.43 1.80 -2.71
CA LEU A 21 9.47 0.81 -3.16
C LEU A 21 9.36 0.86 -4.70
N THR A 22 9.76 -0.21 -5.36
CA THR A 22 9.68 -0.34 -6.84
C THR A 22 8.41 -1.03 -7.31
N ALA A 23 7.80 -1.82 -6.43
CA ALA A 23 6.54 -2.51 -6.63
C ALA A 23 5.83 -2.72 -5.28
N LEU A 24 4.52 -2.96 -5.35
CA LEU A 24 3.70 -3.37 -4.22
C LEU A 24 3.13 -4.76 -4.53
N PRO A 25 3.25 -5.75 -3.62
CA PRO A 25 2.61 -7.04 -3.82
C PRO A 25 1.10 -6.88 -4.00
N ALA A 26 0.50 -7.70 -4.87
CA ALA A 26 -0.95 -7.71 -5.01
C ALA A 26 -1.61 -8.06 -3.66
N GLY A 27 -2.69 -7.36 -3.33
CA GLY A 27 -3.43 -7.58 -2.08
C GLY A 27 -2.69 -7.16 -0.80
N VAL A 28 -1.53 -6.49 -0.87
CA VAL A 28 -0.75 -6.11 0.33
C VAL A 28 -1.52 -5.22 1.32
N PHE A 29 -2.60 -4.56 0.86
CA PHE A 29 -3.47 -3.72 1.68
C PHE A 29 -4.89 -4.28 1.83
N GLU A 30 -5.17 -5.50 1.36
CA GLU A 30 -6.53 -6.07 1.29
C GLU A 30 -7.21 -6.17 2.67
N ARG A 31 -6.43 -6.40 3.72
CA ARG A 31 -6.92 -6.48 5.11
C ARG A 31 -7.05 -5.14 5.82
N LEU A 32 -6.56 -4.06 5.20
CA LEU A 32 -6.64 -2.70 5.76
C LEU A 32 -8.02 -2.08 5.48
N VAL A 33 -9.07 -2.76 5.91
CA VAL A 33 -10.48 -2.44 5.59
C VAL A 33 -10.94 -1.08 6.11
N LYS A 34 -10.21 -0.46 7.04
CA LYS A 34 -10.48 0.88 7.57
C LYS A 34 -9.52 1.96 7.04
N LEU A 35 -8.63 1.63 6.11
CA LEU A 35 -7.64 2.57 5.60
C LEU A 35 -8.33 3.67 4.79
N GLN A 36 -8.06 4.91 5.16
CA GLN A 36 -8.58 6.10 4.51
C GLN A 36 -7.47 6.86 3.79
N VAL A 37 -6.26 6.84 4.33
CA VAL A 37 -5.12 7.57 3.79
C VAL A 37 -3.94 6.63 3.56
N LEU A 38 -3.49 6.55 2.31
CA LEU A 38 -2.29 5.83 1.90
C LEU A 38 -1.32 6.78 1.19
N GLY A 39 -0.20 7.09 1.83
CA GLY A 39 0.86 7.90 1.24
C GLY A 39 1.94 7.03 0.62
N LEU A 40 2.14 7.15 -0.70
CA LEU A 40 3.16 6.41 -1.45
C LEU A 40 4.11 7.33 -2.24
N TYR A 41 3.98 8.65 -2.11
CA TYR A 41 4.77 9.61 -2.88
C TYR A 41 6.28 9.46 -2.64
N ASN A 42 7.09 9.90 -3.60
CA ASN A 42 8.54 9.73 -3.57
C ASN A 42 8.97 8.27 -3.36
N ASN A 43 8.40 7.38 -4.17
CA ASN A 43 8.85 6.00 -4.36
C ASN A 43 9.00 5.73 -5.87
N PRO A 44 10.00 4.95 -6.31
CA PRO A 44 10.20 4.59 -7.71
C PRO A 44 9.23 3.49 -8.19
N LEU A 45 7.94 3.59 -7.85
CA LEU A 45 6.92 2.60 -8.18
C LEU A 45 6.70 2.56 -9.69
N LYS A 46 6.98 1.40 -10.30
CA LYS A 46 6.81 1.21 -11.75
C LYS A 46 5.40 0.78 -12.13
N ARG A 47 4.65 0.21 -11.18
CA ARG A 47 3.33 -0.37 -11.39
C ARG A 47 2.52 -0.19 -10.11
N PHE A 48 1.31 0.34 -10.24
CA PHE A 48 0.35 0.32 -9.14
C PHE A 48 -0.39 -1.04 -9.15
N PRO A 49 -0.65 -1.65 -7.98
CA PRO A 49 -1.41 -2.89 -7.94
C PRO A 49 -2.88 -2.59 -8.30
N GLY A 50 -3.28 -3.07 -9.47
CA GLY A 50 -4.68 -3.07 -9.94
C GLY A 50 -5.13 -1.75 -10.54
N GLY A 51 -4.95 -1.59 -11.85
CA GLY A 51 -5.85 -0.88 -12.79
C GLY A 51 -6.47 0.48 -12.43
N ALA A 52 -6.05 1.16 -11.36
CA ALA A 52 -6.73 2.35 -10.84
C ALA A 52 -6.59 3.59 -11.75
N PHE A 53 -5.98 3.43 -12.92
CA PHE A 53 -5.77 4.46 -13.93
C PHE A 53 -6.07 3.98 -15.36
N ASP A 54 -6.76 2.84 -15.53
CA ASP A 54 -7.47 2.53 -16.79
C ASP A 54 -8.95 2.94 -16.68
#